data_AF-A0A377D0P3-F1
#
_entry.id   AF-A0A377D0P3-F1
#
_cell.length_a   1.000
_cell.length_b   1.000
_cell.length_c   1.000
_cell.angle_alpha   90.00
_cell.angle_beta   90.00
_cell.angle_gamma   90.00
#
_symmetry.space_group_name_H-M   'P 1'
#
loop_
_entity.id
_entity.type
_entity.pdbx_description
1 polymer ?
#
loop_
_entity_poly.entity_id
_entity_poly.type
_entity_poly.pdbx_seq_one_letter_code
_entity_poly.pdbx_strand_id
1 'polypeptide(L)'
;MGLSFRLKHWEAIKKAAESRPAPFLIHQESNVIVRAFRDYLRQDIGEILIDNPKVLELARQHIAALGRPDFSSKIKLYTGEIPLFSHYQIESQIESAFQR
;
A
#
# COMPACT_ATOMS: atom_id res chain seq x y z
N MET A 1 34.91 -2.73 23.76
CA MET A 1 34.14 -3.85 23.16
C MET A 1 32.90 -3.26 22.46
N GLY A 2 33.02 -2.70 21.24
CA GLY A 2 31.91 -1.89 20.68
C GLY A 2 32.01 -1.41 19.23
N LEU A 3 32.94 -1.95 18.42
CA LEU A 3 33.09 -1.57 17.00
C LEU A 3 32.92 -2.73 16.02
N SER A 4 33.09 -3.98 16.49
CA SER A 4 33.13 -5.18 15.62
C SER A 4 31.76 -5.71 15.20
N PHE A 5 30.66 -5.19 15.74
CA PHE A 5 29.31 -5.65 15.43
C PHE A 5 28.67 -4.90 14.25
N ARG A 6 29.03 -3.61 14.07
CA ARG A 6 28.47 -2.77 13.00
C ARG A 6 28.99 -3.13 11.61
N LEU A 7 30.23 -3.61 11.52
CA LEU A 7 30.85 -4.02 10.24
C LEU A 7 30.30 -5.35 9.70
N LYS A 8 30.03 -6.33 10.57
CA LYS A 8 29.42 -7.61 10.16
C LYS A 8 28.00 -7.45 9.62
N HIS A 9 27.24 -6.49 10.14
CA HIS A 9 25.90 -6.19 9.64
C HIS A 9 25.95 -5.59 8.22
N TRP A 10 26.96 -4.77 7.93
CA TRP A 10 27.16 -4.17 6.61
C TRP A 10 27.62 -5.20 5.56
N GLU A 11 28.45 -6.17 5.93
CA GLU A 11 28.85 -7.25 5.00
C GLU A 11 27.72 -8.24 4.70
N ALA A 12 26.85 -8.53 5.67
CA ALA A 12 25.66 -9.35 5.44
C ALA A 12 24.68 -8.68 4.44
N ILE A 13 24.55 -7.36 4.50
CA ILE A 13 23.71 -6.57 3.58
C ILE A 13 24.29 -6.61 2.15
N LYS A 14 25.62 -6.49 1.99
CA LYS A 14 26.25 -6.59 0.67
C LYS A 14 26.10 -7.99 0.04
N LYS A 15 26.33 -9.06 0.79
CA LYS A 15 26.17 -10.44 0.27
C LYS A 15 24.73 -10.78 -0.12
N ALA A 16 23.74 -10.23 0.58
CA ALA A 16 22.33 -10.42 0.22
C ALA A 16 21.96 -9.69 -1.09
N ALA A 17 22.62 -8.56 -1.39
CA ALA A 17 22.34 -7.76 -2.58
C ALA A 17 22.86 -8.42 -3.88
N GLU A 18 23.94 -9.20 -3.82
CA GLU A 18 24.54 -9.85 -5.01
C GLU A 18 23.87 -11.17 -5.40
N SER A 19 23.01 -11.74 -4.55
CA SER A 19 22.44 -13.07 -4.77
C SER A 19 21.20 -13.10 -5.68
N ARG A 20 20.63 -11.96 -6.09
CA ARG A 20 19.46 -11.95 -6.99
C ARG A 20 19.44 -10.76 -7.95
N PRO A 21 19.46 -10.99 -9.28
CA PRO A 21 19.17 -9.96 -10.26
C PRO A 21 17.70 -9.52 -10.18
N ALA A 22 17.49 -8.22 -10.35
CA ALA A 22 16.21 -7.51 -10.23
C ALA A 22 15.15 -7.93 -11.27
N PRO A 23 13.85 -7.62 -11.04
CA PRO A 23 13.31 -6.81 -9.94
C PRO A 23 12.33 -7.57 -9.04
N PHE A 24 12.58 -7.56 -7.73
CA PHE A 24 11.55 -7.86 -6.72
C PHE A 24 11.52 -6.73 -5.69
N LEU A 25 10.33 -6.43 -5.19
CA LEU A 25 10.01 -5.29 -4.33
C LEU A 25 10.68 -5.44 -2.94
N ILE A 26 11.70 -4.62 -2.65
CA ILE A 26 12.51 -4.69 -1.40
C ILE A 26 11.93 -3.84 -0.25
N HIS A 27 10.89 -3.02 -0.49
CA HIS A 27 10.31 -2.21 0.58
C HIS A 27 8.78 -2.09 0.44
N GLN A 28 8.06 -2.82 1.29
CA GLN A 28 6.61 -2.66 1.45
C GLN A 28 6.41 -1.51 2.44
N GLU A 29 6.38 -0.29 1.91
CA GLU A 29 6.31 0.93 2.71
C GLU A 29 5.10 0.89 3.64
N SER A 30 5.39 0.81 4.94
CA SER A 30 4.51 0.89 6.12
C SER A 30 3.03 1.14 5.83
N ASN A 31 2.31 0.05 5.56
CA ASN A 31 0.86 -0.11 5.71
C ASN A 31 0.01 1.16 5.49
N VAL A 32 0.23 1.86 4.37
CA VAL A 32 -0.51 3.08 4.03
C VAL A 32 -2.00 2.79 3.94
N ILE A 33 -2.37 1.57 3.57
CA ILE A 33 -3.74 1.08 3.51
C ILE A 33 -4.37 1.03 4.92
N VAL A 34 -3.68 0.44 5.91
CA VAL A 34 -4.18 0.44 7.29
C VAL A 34 -4.26 1.84 7.87
N ARG A 35 -3.26 2.70 7.61
CA ARG A 35 -3.32 4.11 8.03
C ARG A 35 -4.51 4.81 7.38
N ALA A 36 -4.70 4.62 6.07
CA ALA A 36 -5.81 5.20 5.34
C ALA A 36 -7.16 4.72 5.90
N PHE A 37 -7.30 3.43 6.20
CA PHE A 37 -8.52 2.92 6.84
C PHE A 37 -8.68 3.41 8.27
N ARG A 38 -7.64 3.54 9.06
CA ARG A 38 -7.78 4.09 10.43
C ARG A 38 -8.17 5.57 10.40
N ASP A 39 -7.57 6.35 9.51
CA ASP A 39 -7.64 7.81 9.53
C ASP A 39 -8.80 8.38 8.67
N TYR A 40 -9.18 7.68 7.60
CA TYR A 40 -10.21 8.14 6.65
C TYR A 40 -11.47 7.27 6.61
N LEU A 41 -11.48 6.05 7.17
CA LEU A 41 -12.67 5.18 7.11
C LEU A 41 -13.78 5.71 8.03
N ARG A 42 -14.74 6.40 7.42
CA ARG A 42 -15.91 6.96 8.09
C ARG A 42 -17.18 6.26 7.60
N GLN A 43 -18.25 6.30 8.39
CA GLN A 43 -19.50 5.60 8.05
C GLN A 43 -20.17 6.15 6.78
N ASP A 44 -19.91 7.42 6.42
CA ASP A 44 -20.37 8.06 5.20
C ASP A 44 -19.68 7.57 3.92
N ILE A 45 -18.56 6.84 4.03
CA ILE A 45 -17.93 6.21 2.86
C ILE A 45 -18.85 5.13 2.31
N GLY A 46 -19.37 5.35 1.10
CA GLY A 46 -20.24 4.40 0.40
C GLY A 46 -19.48 3.20 -0.16
N GLU A 47 -18.33 3.43 -0.80
CA GLU A 47 -17.54 2.39 -1.47
C GLU A 47 -16.05 2.67 -1.44
N ILE A 48 -15.26 1.59 -1.46
CA ILE A 48 -13.81 1.61 -1.48
C ILE A 48 -13.40 0.85 -2.74
N LEU A 49 -12.90 1.59 -3.74
CA LEU A 49 -12.49 1.04 -5.01
C LEU A 49 -11.00 0.73 -4.99
N ILE A 50 -10.65 -0.50 -5.35
CA ILE A 50 -9.27 -0.97 -5.44
C ILE A 50 -9.10 -1.59 -6.83
N ASP A 51 -8.11 -1.14 -7.59
CA ASP A 51 -7.82 -1.62 -8.95
C ASP A 51 -6.94 -2.88 -8.97
N ASN A 52 -6.30 -3.22 -7.85
CA ASN A 52 -5.42 -4.38 -7.74
C ASN A 52 -6.02 -5.50 -6.86
N PRO A 53 -6.23 -6.72 -7.40
CA PRO A 53 -6.84 -7.82 -6.64
C PRO A 53 -6.00 -8.27 -5.44
N LYS A 54 -4.67 -8.21 -5.52
CA LYS A 54 -3.79 -8.55 -4.38
C LYS A 54 -3.97 -7.55 -3.24
N VAL A 55 -4.11 -6.28 -3.59
CA VAL A 55 -4.33 -5.19 -2.62
C VAL A 55 -5.72 -5.29 -2.00
N LEU A 56 -6.72 -5.72 -2.76
CA LEU A 56 -8.07 -5.93 -2.28
C LEU A 56 -8.15 -7.01 -1.20
N GLU A 57 -7.46 -8.13 -1.38
CA GLU A 57 -7.41 -9.18 -0.34
C GLU A 57 -6.73 -8.67 0.94
N LEU A 58 -5.61 -7.97 0.81
CA LEU A 58 -4.93 -7.34 1.95
C LEU A 58 -5.85 -6.34 2.67
N ALA A 59 -6.57 -5.51 1.92
CA ALA A 59 -7.50 -4.54 2.47
C ALA A 59 -8.62 -5.19 3.29
N ARG A 60 -9.20 -6.30 2.78
CA ARG A 60 -10.21 -7.08 3.49
C ARG A 60 -9.68 -7.67 4.78
N GLN A 61 -8.48 -8.26 4.75
CA GLN A 61 -7.82 -8.80 5.94
C GLN A 61 -7.57 -7.71 6.99
N HIS A 62 -7.14 -6.52 6.56
CA HIS A 62 -6.91 -5.39 7.45
C HIS A 62 -8.19 -4.83 8.07
N ILE A 63 -9.26 -4.70 7.31
CA ILE A 63 -10.55 -4.25 7.83
C ILE A 63 -11.13 -5.28 8.83
N ALA A 64 -10.95 -6.57 8.59
CA ALA A 64 -11.28 -7.62 9.55
C ALA A 64 -10.45 -7.49 10.83
N ALA A 65 -9.14 -7.26 10.71
CA ALA A 65 -8.23 -7.07 11.86
C ALA A 65 -8.55 -5.80 12.68
N LEU A 66 -9.08 -4.75 12.04
CA LEU A 66 -9.52 -3.51 12.70
C LEU A 66 -10.87 -3.65 13.43
N GLY A 67 -11.55 -4.81 13.33
CA GLY A 67 -12.86 -5.02 13.93
C GLY A 67 -13.96 -4.18 13.28
N ARG A 68 -13.88 -3.99 11.95
CA ARG A 68 -14.82 -3.18 11.16
C ARG A 68 -15.39 -3.98 9.97
N PRO A 69 -15.96 -5.18 10.18
CA PRO A 69 -16.38 -6.08 9.10
C PRO A 69 -17.41 -5.46 8.15
N ASP A 70 -18.21 -4.49 8.60
CA ASP A 70 -19.22 -3.78 7.81
C ASP A 70 -18.64 -3.10 6.56
N PHE A 71 -17.36 -2.70 6.63
CA PHE A 71 -16.67 -2.07 5.50
C PHE A 71 -16.14 -3.08 4.48
N SER A 72 -16.03 -4.36 4.84
CA SER A 72 -15.56 -5.41 3.91
C SER A 72 -16.45 -5.52 2.68
N SER A 73 -17.77 -5.39 2.87
CA SER A 73 -18.76 -5.38 1.79
C SER A 73 -18.70 -4.13 0.89
N LYS A 74 -18.09 -3.04 1.38
CA LYS A 74 -17.90 -1.80 0.64
C LYS A 74 -16.65 -1.83 -0.26
N ILE A 75 -15.74 -2.79 -0.04
CA ILE A 75 -14.53 -2.97 -0.84
C ILE A 75 -14.88 -3.68 -2.14
N LYS A 76 -14.73 -2.97 -3.26
CA LYS A 76 -14.99 -3.47 -4.61
C LYS A 76 -13.73 -3.42 -5.45
N LEU A 77 -13.58 -4.42 -6.31
CA LEU A 77 -12.53 -4.43 -7.32
C LEU A 77 -12.96 -3.51 -8.47
N TYR A 78 -12.10 -2.55 -8.81
CA TYR A 78 -12.25 -1.76 -10.01
C TYR A 78 -11.63 -2.52 -11.19
N THR A 79 -12.43 -2.81 -12.22
CA THR A 79 -12.01 -3.54 -13.42
C THR A 79 -12.27 -2.74 -14.69
N GLY A 80 -12.40 -1.42 -14.58
CA GLY A 80 -12.61 -0.56 -15.73
C GLY A 80 -11.36 -0.49 -16.62
N GLU A 81 -11.57 -0.29 -17.93
CA GLU A 81 -10.49 -0.10 -18.90
C GLU A 81 -9.77 1.24 -18.71
N ILE A 82 -10.48 2.25 -18.19
CA ILE A 82 -9.95 3.57 -17.87
C ILE A 82 -9.33 3.52 -16.47
N PRO A 83 -8.16 4.13 -16.22
CA PRO A 83 -7.59 4.18 -14.87
C PRO A 83 -8.57 4.78 -13.84
N LEU A 84 -8.57 4.22 -12.63
CA LEU A 84 -9.51 4.59 -11.56
C LEU A 84 -9.55 6.11 -11.31
N PHE A 85 -8.39 6.78 -11.22
CA PHE A 85 -8.34 8.22 -10.94
C PHE A 85 -8.83 9.08 -12.11
N SER A 86 -8.54 8.68 -13.34
CA SER A 86 -9.04 9.35 -14.54
C SER A 86 -10.55 9.19 -14.68
N HIS A 87 -11.10 8.01 -14.37
CA HIS A 87 -12.55 7.76 -14.37
C HIS A 87 -13.30 8.69 -13.40
N TYR A 88 -12.70 9.00 -12.24
CA TYR A 88 -13.25 9.95 -11.27
C TYR A 88 -12.78 11.39 -11.46
N GLN A 89 -12.01 11.68 -12.52
CA GLN A 89 -11.49 13.02 -12.84
C GLN A 89 -10.70 13.68 -11.69
N ILE A 90 -10.06 12.89 -10.83
CA ILE A 90 -9.25 13.40 -9.71
C ILE A 90 -7.75 13.46 -10.03
N GLU A 91 -7.34 12.97 -11.20
CA GLU A 91 -5.95 12.92 -11.64
C GLU A 91 -5.30 14.30 -11.70
N SER A 92 -6.01 15.28 -12.28
CA SER A 92 -5.53 16.67 -12.36
C SER A 92 -5.35 17.33 -10.98
N GLN A 93 -6.22 16.97 -10.01
CA GLN A 93 -6.11 17.47 -8.64
C GLN A 93 -4.89 16.88 -7.94
N ILE A 94 -4.62 15.59 -8.16
CA ILE A 94 -3.41 14.93 -7.65
C ILE A 94 -2.17 15.61 -8.24
N GLU A 95 -2.09 15.76 -9.57
CA GLU A 95 -0.94 16.39 -10.24
C GLU A 95 -0.67 17.81 -9.72
N SER A 96 -1.73 18.61 -9.51
CA SER A 96 -1.60 19.97 -8.96
C SER A 96 -0.99 19.99 -7.55
N ALA A 97 -1.21 18.95 -6.74
CA ALA A 97 -0.62 18.84 -5.40
C ALA A 97 0.87 18.48 -5.45
N PHE A 98 1.35 17.90 -6.55
CA PHE A 98 2.76 17.53 -6.75
C PHE A 98 3.61 18.63 -7.42
N GLN A 99 3.02 19.63 -8.08
CA GLN A 99 3.75 20.71 -8.76
C GLN A 99 4.30 21.81 -7.82
N ARG A 100 5.05 21.42 -6.79
CA ARG A 100 5.79 22.37 -5.94
C ARG A 100 7.25 22.51 -6.32
#